data_AF-A0A5A9W7M3-F1
#
_entry.id   AF-A0A5A9W7M3-F1
#
_cell.length_a   1.000
_cell.length_b   1.000
_cell.length_c   1.000
_cell.angle_alpha   90.00
_cell.angle_beta   90.00
_cell.angle_gamma   90.00
#
_symmetry.space_group_name_H-M   'P 1'
#
loop_
_entity.id
_entity.type
_entity.pdbx_description
1 polymer ?
#
loop_
_entity_poly.entity_id
_entity_poly.type
_entity_poly.pdbx_seq_one_letter_code
_entity_poly.pdbx_strand_id
1 'polypeptide(L)'
;MLKRQTKKCTATFILLAFLVFFPLVAVSSSVTGVVVLEDTPGCDHFVVETSGGYSLLEWYGGVVTIWEGDKVFGEIHSYGFKDIYIDGRGEMRVWVEDYWVSDRDALEYFHSNCR
;
A
#
# COMPACT_ATOMS: atom_id res chain seq x y z
N MET A 1 -0.99 -72.58 -25.31
CA MET A 1 -0.10 -72.05 -24.26
C MET A 1 0.98 -71.20 -24.91
N LEU A 2 0.75 -69.89 -25.14
CA LEU A 2 1.76 -68.80 -25.10
C LEU A 2 1.13 -67.42 -25.43
N LYS A 3 1.11 -66.58 -24.38
CA LYS A 3 1.16 -65.11 -24.27
C LYS A 3 0.56 -64.17 -25.36
N ARG A 4 -0.57 -63.60 -24.93
CA ARG A 4 -1.09 -62.23 -25.11
C ARG A 4 0.01 -61.14 -25.12
N GLN A 5 -0.02 -60.22 -26.09
CA GLN A 5 0.48 -58.84 -25.95
C GLN A 5 -0.38 -57.87 -26.78
N THR A 6 -1.34 -57.22 -26.12
CA THR A 6 -2.11 -56.09 -26.63
C THR A 6 -1.28 -54.81 -26.43
N LYS A 7 -0.92 -54.14 -27.53
CA LYS A 7 -0.25 -52.82 -27.49
C LYS A 7 -1.24 -51.78 -26.97
N LYS A 8 -0.96 -51.22 -25.79
CA LYS A 8 -1.71 -50.07 -25.24
C LYS A 8 -1.23 -48.80 -25.95
N CYS A 9 -1.98 -48.34 -26.94
CA CYS A 9 -2.08 -46.91 -27.21
C CYS A 9 -3.04 -46.35 -26.16
N THR A 10 -2.61 -45.37 -25.35
CA THR A 10 -3.36 -44.12 -25.08
C THR A 10 -2.74 -43.32 -23.94
N ALA A 11 -2.28 -42.12 -24.30
CA ALA A 11 -2.55 -40.87 -23.59
C ALA A 11 -2.38 -40.84 -22.06
N THR A 12 -1.14 -40.87 -21.57
CA THR A 12 -0.84 -40.45 -20.19
C THR A 12 0.45 -39.64 -20.17
N PHE A 13 0.52 -38.56 -20.95
CA PHE A 13 1.67 -37.65 -20.94
C PHE A 13 1.30 -36.18 -21.22
N ILE A 14 0.02 -35.81 -21.10
CA ILE A 14 -0.48 -34.44 -21.31
C ILE A 14 -1.41 -34.06 -20.15
N LEU A 15 -0.91 -34.08 -18.91
CA LEU A 15 -1.65 -33.52 -17.77
C LEU A 15 -0.78 -32.85 -16.70
N LEU A 16 0.53 -32.73 -16.94
CA LEU A 16 1.50 -32.13 -16.01
C LEU A 16 2.10 -30.80 -16.49
N ALA A 17 1.68 -30.30 -17.66
CA ALA A 17 2.25 -29.07 -18.24
C ALA A 17 1.44 -27.79 -17.91
N PHE A 18 0.33 -27.87 -17.19
CA PHE A 18 -0.57 -26.73 -16.94
C PHE A 18 -0.40 -26.06 -15.57
N LEU A 19 0.54 -26.52 -14.73
CA LEU A 19 0.68 -26.08 -13.33
C LEU A 19 1.85 -25.12 -13.04
N VAL A 20 2.60 -24.64 -14.04
CA VAL A 20 3.83 -23.86 -13.79
C VAL A 20 3.89 -22.54 -14.58
N PHE A 21 2.76 -21.99 -14.98
CA PHE A 21 2.68 -20.61 -15.47
C PHE A 21 1.93 -19.75 -14.45
N PHE A 22 2.46 -19.67 -13.23
CA PHE A 22 2.04 -18.64 -12.29
C PHE A 22 2.78 -17.37 -12.71
N PRO A 23 2.11 -16.37 -13.33
CA PRO A 23 2.79 -15.13 -13.65
C PRO A 23 3.25 -14.51 -12.32
N LEU A 24 4.54 -14.28 -12.19
CA LEU A 24 5.09 -13.46 -11.11
C LEU A 24 4.59 -12.03 -11.37
N VAL A 25 3.45 -11.68 -10.76
CA VAL A 25 2.94 -10.31 -10.81
C VAL A 25 3.93 -9.48 -10.00
N ALA A 26 4.76 -8.70 -10.68
CA ALA A 26 5.62 -7.74 -10.03
C ALA A 26 4.71 -6.66 -9.40
N VAL A 27 4.70 -6.59 -8.07
CA VAL A 27 4.02 -5.50 -7.35
C VAL A 27 4.91 -4.27 -7.50
N SER A 28 4.56 -3.36 -8.43
CA SER A 28 5.18 -2.05 -8.49
C SER A 28 4.57 -1.16 -7.40
N SER A 29 5.30 -0.87 -6.34
CA SER A 29 4.92 0.16 -5.38
C SER A 29 5.21 1.53 -6.01
N SER A 30 4.18 2.21 -6.52
CA SER A 30 4.28 3.63 -6.86
C SER A 30 4.24 4.46 -5.60
N VAL A 31 4.99 5.58 -5.58
CA VAL A 31 4.82 6.61 -4.55
C VAL A 31 3.38 7.10 -4.60
N THR A 32 2.69 7.06 -3.46
CA THR A 32 1.31 7.54 -3.35
C THR A 32 1.28 9.03 -3.07
N GLY A 33 2.20 9.52 -2.23
CA GLY A 33 2.28 10.93 -1.87
C GLY A 33 3.54 11.30 -1.12
N VAL A 34 3.60 12.55 -0.68
CA VAL A 34 4.71 13.14 0.08
C VAL A 34 4.18 13.84 1.32
N VAL A 35 4.81 13.64 2.48
CA VAL A 35 4.45 14.36 3.71
C VAL A 35 4.74 15.85 3.54
N VAL A 36 3.76 16.71 3.83
CA VAL A 36 3.88 18.17 3.69
C VAL A 36 3.61 18.96 4.96
N LEU A 37 2.95 18.37 5.95
CA LEU A 37 2.79 18.95 7.30
C LEU A 37 2.87 17.85 8.34
N GLU A 38 3.69 18.05 9.37
CA GLU A 38 3.86 17.16 10.51
C GLU A 38 4.36 17.95 11.74
N ASP A 39 4.13 17.42 12.94
CA ASP A 39 4.72 17.93 14.19
C ASP A 39 5.11 16.74 15.07
N THR A 40 5.78 15.73 14.51
CA THR A 40 6.16 14.53 15.24
C THR A 40 7.35 14.77 16.17
N PRO A 41 7.34 14.19 17.39
CA PRO A 41 6.32 13.33 17.99
C PRO A 41 5.25 14.10 18.81
N GLY A 42 5.10 15.40 18.60
CA GLY A 42 4.19 16.28 19.35
C GLY A 42 2.72 16.22 18.91
N CYS A 43 2.43 15.77 17.69
CA CYS A 43 1.08 15.58 17.16
C CYS A 43 0.98 14.28 16.36
N ASP A 44 -0.14 13.58 16.50
CA ASP A 44 -0.43 12.35 15.77
C ASP A 44 -1.03 12.61 14.38
N HIS A 45 -1.39 13.87 14.06
CA HIS A 45 -2.02 14.24 12.80
C HIS A 45 -0.98 14.80 11.83
N PHE A 46 -1.09 14.42 10.56
CA PHE A 46 -0.18 14.85 9.51
C PHE A 46 -0.87 14.86 8.14
N VAL A 47 -0.27 15.57 7.19
CA VAL A 47 -0.84 15.77 5.85
C VAL A 47 0.11 15.22 4.79
N VAL A 48 -0.47 14.50 3.83
CA VAL A 48 0.25 13.96 2.67
C VAL A 48 -0.31 14.59 1.39
N GLU A 49 0.55 15.21 0.59
CA GLU A 49 0.22 15.66 -0.77
C GLU A 49 0.23 14.45 -1.72
N THR A 50 -0.82 14.34 -2.53
CA THR A 50 -1.03 13.29 -3.53
C THR A 50 -1.31 13.92 -4.89
N SER A 51 -1.38 13.12 -5.95
CA SER A 51 -1.74 13.63 -7.29
C SER A 51 -3.16 14.19 -7.38
N GLY A 52 -4.04 13.89 -6.43
CA GLY A 52 -5.45 14.31 -6.43
C GLY A 52 -5.79 15.45 -5.47
N GLY A 53 -4.81 15.96 -4.72
CA GLY A 53 -5.01 16.88 -3.59
C GLY A 53 -4.30 16.34 -2.35
N TYR A 54 -4.86 16.56 -1.18
CA TYR A 54 -4.22 16.16 0.08
C TYR A 54 -4.98 15.03 0.78
N SER A 55 -4.27 14.19 1.50
CA SER A 55 -4.82 13.19 2.42
C SER A 55 -4.53 13.59 3.86
N LEU A 56 -5.54 13.46 4.71
CA LEU A 56 -5.53 13.81 6.13
C LEU A 56 -5.36 12.52 6.93
N LEU A 57 -4.28 12.41 7.68
CA LEU A 57 -3.89 11.16 8.33
C LEU A 57 -3.66 11.37 9.83
N GLU A 58 -4.12 10.40 10.62
CA GLU A 58 -3.80 10.26 12.03
C GLU A 58 -2.97 8.99 12.26
N TRP A 59 -1.93 9.10 13.08
CA TRP A 59 -1.02 8.01 13.43
C TRP A 59 -1.62 7.07 14.48
N TYR A 60 -1.49 5.77 14.27
CA TYR A 60 -1.97 4.72 15.20
C TYR A 60 -0.93 3.66 15.55
N GLY A 61 0.31 3.77 15.04
CA GLY A 61 1.40 2.84 15.36
C GLY A 61 2.43 2.66 14.26
N GLY A 62 3.55 2.00 14.59
CA GLY A 62 4.65 1.74 13.67
C GLY A 62 5.74 2.81 13.73
N VAL A 63 6.25 3.27 12.59
CA VAL A 63 7.22 4.38 12.51
C VAL A 63 6.71 5.60 13.29
N VAL A 64 7.53 6.16 14.19
CA VAL A 64 7.12 7.24 15.12
C VAL A 64 7.58 8.63 14.65
N THR A 65 8.55 8.67 13.73
CA THR A 65 9.13 9.93 13.26
C THR A 65 9.01 10.02 11.75
N ILE A 66 8.26 11.00 11.29
CA ILE A 66 8.12 11.41 9.89
C ILE A 66 8.67 12.83 9.73
N TRP A 67 9.03 13.20 8.51
CA TRP A 67 9.51 14.54 8.18
C TRP A 67 8.82 15.01 6.90
N GLU A 68 8.64 16.32 6.76
CA GLU A 68 8.26 16.91 5.49
C GLU A 68 9.23 16.47 4.37
N GLY A 69 8.68 16.09 3.23
CA GLY A 69 9.42 15.53 2.10
C GLY A 69 9.50 14.01 2.06
N ASP A 70 9.06 13.31 3.11
CA ASP A 70 9.02 11.85 3.12
C ASP A 70 8.03 11.29 2.11
N LYS A 71 8.48 10.29 1.35
CA LYS A 71 7.61 9.57 0.42
C LYS A 71 6.80 8.50 1.14
N VAL A 72 5.52 8.48 0.82
CA VAL A 72 4.55 7.53 1.34
C VAL A 72 4.14 6.56 0.23
N PHE A 73 4.15 5.27 0.55
CA PHE A 73 3.65 4.19 -0.29
C PHE A 73 2.48 3.49 0.41
N GLY A 74 1.48 3.08 -0.36
CA GLY A 74 0.28 2.41 0.17
C GLY A 74 -1.02 3.14 -0.20
N GLU A 75 -2.15 2.55 0.14
CA GLU A 75 -3.46 3.09 -0.22
C GLU A 75 -3.92 4.14 0.81
N ILE A 76 -4.08 5.40 0.39
CA ILE A 76 -4.58 6.51 1.24
C ILE A 76 -5.69 7.33 0.57
N HIS A 77 -6.29 6.84 -0.52
CA HIS A 77 -7.39 7.48 -1.24
C HIS A 77 -8.74 6.86 -0.87
N SER A 78 -8.86 6.38 0.37
CA SER A 78 -10.11 5.85 0.91
C SER A 78 -10.10 5.94 2.42
N TYR A 79 -11.25 6.31 2.98
CA TYR A 79 -11.47 6.50 4.41
C TYR A 79 -11.15 5.25 5.26
N GLY A 80 -10.70 5.48 6.49
CA GLY A 80 -10.50 4.47 7.53
C GLY A 80 -9.07 3.96 7.68
N PHE A 81 -8.89 2.86 8.41
CA PHE A 81 -7.57 2.31 8.73
C PHE A 81 -6.81 1.81 7.50
N LYS A 82 -5.53 2.19 7.42
CA LYS A 82 -4.57 1.76 6.40
C LYS A 82 -3.25 1.39 7.03
N ASP A 83 -2.54 0.50 6.35
CA ASP A 83 -1.12 0.22 6.61
C ASP A 83 -0.33 0.83 5.42
N ILE A 84 0.56 1.76 5.72
CA ILE A 84 1.39 2.48 4.74
C ILE A 84 2.87 2.20 5.02
N TYR A 85 3.73 2.53 4.04
CA TYR A 85 5.18 2.43 4.16
C TYR A 85 5.82 3.79 3.94
N ILE A 86 6.65 4.21 4.89
CA ILE A 86 7.46 5.43 4.81
C ILE A 86 8.82 5.06 4.22
N ASP A 87 9.22 5.73 3.14
CA ASP A 87 10.45 5.43 2.40
C ASP A 87 11.68 5.33 3.31
N GLY A 88 12.38 4.20 3.23
CA GLY A 88 13.57 3.93 4.03
C GLY A 88 13.35 3.80 5.55
N ARG A 89 12.12 3.83 6.07
CA ARG A 89 11.84 3.73 7.52
C ARG A 89 11.03 2.52 7.94
N GLY A 90 10.00 2.16 7.18
CA GLY A 90 9.17 1.01 7.53
C GLY A 90 7.68 1.29 7.49
N GLU A 91 6.93 0.36 8.07
CA GLU A 91 5.47 0.37 8.08
C GLU A 91 4.89 1.28 9.18
N MET A 92 3.73 1.86 8.88
CA MET A 92 2.96 2.71 9.77
C MET A 92 1.47 2.40 9.63
N ARG A 93 0.79 2.29 10.77
CA ARG A 93 -0.66 2.18 10.86
C ARG A 93 -1.24 3.57 10.95
N VAL A 94 -2.16 3.92 10.06
CA VAL A 94 -2.81 5.24 10.02
C VAL A 94 -4.31 5.13 9.90
N TRP A 95 -5.02 6.18 10.31
CA TRP A 95 -6.41 6.42 9.98
C TRP A 95 -6.50 7.52 8.93
N VAL A 96 -7.17 7.24 7.80
CA VAL A 96 -7.46 8.24 6.77
C VAL A 96 -8.77 8.93 7.13
N GLU A 97 -8.68 10.19 7.53
CA GLU A 97 -9.84 11.01 7.89
C GLU A 97 -10.55 11.56 6.64
N ASP A 98 -9.78 12.06 5.68
CA ASP A 98 -10.28 12.48 4.36
C ASP A 98 -9.17 12.43 3.30
N TYR A 99 -9.54 12.49 2.03
CA TYR A 99 -8.62 12.36 0.90
C TYR A 99 -9.04 13.21 -0.30
N TRP A 100 -8.06 13.62 -1.11
CA TRP A 100 -8.23 14.54 -2.25
C TRP A 100 -8.91 15.86 -1.86
N VAL A 101 -8.65 16.33 -0.64
CA VAL A 101 -9.14 17.61 -0.15
C VAL A 101 -8.29 18.76 -0.71
N SER A 102 -8.80 19.99 -0.57
CA SER A 102 -8.05 21.19 -0.96
C SER A 102 -6.90 21.48 0.00
N ASP A 103 -5.96 22.33 -0.44
CA ASP A 103 -4.88 22.85 0.38
C ASP A 103 -5.40 23.58 1.63
N ARG A 104 -6.45 24.39 1.47
CA ARG A 104 -7.08 25.13 2.56
C ARG A 104 -7.65 24.20 3.62
N ASP A 105 -8.39 23.17 3.20
CA ASP A 105 -9.04 22.25 4.15
C ASP A 105 -7.98 21.39 4.86
N ALA A 106 -6.88 21.06 4.19
CA ALA A 106 -5.75 20.36 4.80
C ALA A 106 -5.01 21.20 5.85
N LEU A 107 -4.78 22.49 5.57
CA LEU A 107 -4.23 23.45 6.53
C LEU A 107 -5.15 23.61 7.75
N GLU A 108 -6.46 23.78 7.53
CA GLU A 108 -7.44 23.91 8.60
C GLU A 108 -7.47 22.66 9.49
N TYR A 109 -7.46 21.47 8.90
CA TYR A 109 -7.38 20.21 9.63
C TYR A 109 -6.12 20.11 10.49
N PHE A 110 -4.95 20.40 9.92
CA PHE A 110 -3.69 20.28 10.64
C PHE A 110 -3.63 21.27 11.81
N HIS A 111 -4.02 22.52 11.58
CA HIS A 111 -4.07 23.53 12.64
C HIS A 111 -5.07 23.19 13.74
N SER A 112 -6.27 22.71 13.38
CA SER A 112 -7.30 22.38 14.37
C SER A 112 -6.91 21.22 15.30
N ASN A 113 -6.06 20.30 14.85
CA ASN A 113 -5.66 19.12 15.63
C ASN A 113 -4.28 19.25 16.28
N CYS A 114 -3.35 20.00 15.67
CA CYS A 114 -2.00 20.14 16.18
C CYS A 114 -1.71 21.52 16.78
N ARG A 115 -2.12 22.63 16.14
CA ARG A 115 -1.80 24.02 16.57
C ARG A 115 -2.72 25.10 16.01
#